data_AF-A0A8C3UP49-F1
#
_entry.id   AF-A0A8C3UP49-F1
#
_cell.length_a   1.000
_cell.length_b   1.000
_cell.length_c   1.000
_cell.angle_alpha   90.00
_cell.angle_beta   90.00
_cell.angle_gamma   90.00
#
_symmetry.space_group_name_H-M   'P 1'
#
loop_
_entity.id
_entity.type
_entity.pdbx_description
1 polymer ?
#
loop_
_entity_poly.entity_id
_entity_poly.type
_entity_poly.pdbx_seq_one_letter_code
_entity_poly.pdbx_strand_id
1 'polypeptide(L)'
;MADMELFGAQQPQQSPAGNGMADGGEEDPAAAFLAQQENEIAGIENDEGYGILENGEVPEALQPPEGLDADGVDGVVNGDVYQESNGPTHCYAAISQVDRLQSEPESIRKWREEQKERLEQLDANSRKQEAEWKEKAIKELEEWYARQDEKLEKTKASNRAAEEAFVNEAEEVFPGTEWERVAQLCDFNPKSSKQAKDVSRMRSVLISLKQAPLVR
;
A
#
# COMPACT_ATOMS: atom_id res chain seq x y z
N MET A 1 37.32 -10.05 46.54
CA MET A 1 36.90 -9.67 47.90
C MET A 1 35.75 -8.70 47.71
N ALA A 2 34.50 -9.17 47.84
CA ALA A 2 33.73 -9.20 49.10
C ALA A 2 33.50 -7.76 49.59
N ASP A 3 32.32 -7.24 49.90
CA ASP A 3 31.05 -7.76 50.43
C ASP A 3 30.07 -6.55 50.34
N MET A 4 28.86 -6.61 49.75
CA MET A 4 27.57 -7.07 50.30
C MET A 4 27.03 -6.28 51.52
N GLU A 5 25.89 -5.61 51.30
CA GLU A 5 24.75 -5.34 52.21
C GLU A 5 24.87 -4.37 53.42
N LEU A 6 23.90 -3.45 53.62
CA LEU A 6 22.59 -3.71 54.25
C LEU A 6 21.90 -2.40 54.77
N PHE A 7 20.62 -2.23 54.40
CA PHE A 7 19.49 -1.55 55.09
C PHE A 7 19.54 -0.10 55.60
N GLY A 8 18.43 0.62 55.35
CA GLY A 8 17.97 1.73 56.19
C GLY A 8 16.78 2.49 55.61
N ALA A 9 15.56 2.15 56.02
CA ALA A 9 14.29 2.73 55.57
C ALA A 9 14.05 4.17 56.06
N GLN A 10 13.46 5.04 55.23
CA GLN A 10 12.54 6.10 55.67
C GLN A 10 11.74 6.74 54.50
N GLN A 11 10.46 6.40 54.37
CA GLN A 11 9.38 7.39 54.17
C GLN A 11 8.67 7.51 55.55
N PRO A 12 7.78 8.48 55.87
CA PRO A 12 7.10 9.49 55.04
C PRO A 12 7.06 10.92 55.64
N GLN A 13 6.63 11.92 54.87
CA GLN A 13 5.84 13.06 55.39
C GLN A 13 4.84 13.51 54.32
N GLN A 14 3.59 13.10 54.49
CA GLN A 14 2.41 13.72 53.89
C GLN A 14 1.78 14.66 54.94
N SER A 15 1.52 15.91 54.50
CA SER A 15 0.32 16.74 54.78
C SER A 15 0.07 17.15 56.25
N PRO A 16 -0.93 18.01 56.61
CA PRO A 16 -1.98 18.75 55.85
C PRO A 16 -2.05 20.25 56.31
N ALA A 17 -3.00 21.14 56.02
CA ALA A 17 -4.39 21.14 55.56
C ALA A 17 -4.65 22.53 54.93
N GLY A 18 -5.34 22.66 53.80
CA GLY A 18 -6.80 22.72 53.68
C GLY A 18 -7.11 23.97 52.83
N ASN A 19 -8.03 24.02 51.87
CA ASN A 19 -9.33 23.36 51.76
C ASN A 19 -9.87 23.59 50.32
N GLY A 20 -10.52 22.59 49.70
CA GLY A 20 -11.62 22.81 48.75
C GLY A 20 -11.39 22.61 47.24
N MET A 21 -11.81 21.44 46.75
CA MET A 21 -12.62 21.18 45.52
C MET A 21 -12.51 22.07 44.27
N ALA A 22 -12.22 21.40 43.15
CA ALA A 22 -12.89 21.40 41.83
C ALA A 22 -11.80 21.35 40.73
N ASP A 23 -11.46 20.17 40.20
CA ASP A 23 -12.11 19.62 39.00
C ASP A 23 -12.55 20.74 38.04
N GLY A 24 -11.71 21.01 37.05
CA GLY A 24 -11.84 22.14 36.15
C GLY A 24 -10.81 22.05 35.03
N GLY A 25 -10.68 20.85 34.44
CA GLY A 25 -10.26 20.81 33.05
C GLY A 25 -11.36 21.50 32.26
N GLU A 26 -11.13 22.75 31.84
CA GLU A 26 -11.95 23.37 30.81
C GLU A 26 -11.72 22.58 29.52
N GLU A 27 -12.44 21.47 29.37
CA GLU A 27 -12.67 20.83 28.09
C GLU A 27 -13.39 21.87 27.23
N ASP A 28 -12.65 22.47 26.30
CA ASP A 28 -13.20 23.33 25.28
C ASP A 28 -14.36 22.57 24.61
N PRO A 29 -15.60 23.07 24.63
CA PRO A 29 -16.73 22.40 24.00
C PRO A 29 -16.50 22.15 22.51
N ALA A 30 -15.62 22.92 21.85
CA ALA A 30 -15.19 22.65 20.48
C ALA A 30 -14.23 21.43 20.39
N ALA A 31 -13.36 21.24 21.38
CA ALA A 31 -12.47 20.07 21.44
C ALA A 31 -13.25 18.78 21.72
N ALA A 32 -14.26 18.83 22.60
CA ALA A 32 -15.15 17.69 22.84
C ALA A 32 -15.94 17.30 21.58
N PHE A 33 -16.40 18.28 20.80
CA PHE A 33 -17.11 18.05 19.54
C PHE A 33 -16.20 17.47 18.44
N LEU A 34 -14.96 17.96 18.32
CA LEU A 34 -13.99 17.42 17.36
C LEU A 34 -13.58 15.98 17.72
N ALA A 35 -13.35 15.70 19.00
CA ALA A 35 -13.06 14.34 19.47
C ALA A 35 -14.25 13.39 19.26
N GLN A 36 -15.48 13.88 19.42
CA GLN A 36 -16.69 13.12 19.13
C GLN A 36 -16.82 12.81 17.62
N GLN A 37 -16.55 13.78 16.74
CA GLN A 37 -16.52 13.54 15.28
C GLN A 37 -15.40 12.60 14.85
N GLU A 38 -14.22 12.71 15.45
CA GLU A 38 -13.08 11.85 15.13
C GLU A 38 -13.37 10.39 15.50
N ASN A 39 -14.06 10.15 16.61
CA ASN A 39 -14.50 8.81 17.03
C ASN A 39 -15.66 8.27 16.16
N GLU A 40 -16.54 9.13 15.65
CA GLU A 40 -17.61 8.77 14.72
C GLU A 40 -17.04 8.36 13.35
N ILE A 41 -15.99 9.05 12.85
CA ILE A 41 -15.27 8.69 11.61
C ILE A 41 -14.44 7.42 11.77
N ALA A 42 -13.78 7.22 12.91
CA ALA A 42 -12.99 6.02 13.19
C ALA A 42 -13.84 4.74 13.27
N GLY A 43 -15.15 4.87 13.53
CA GLY A 43 -16.10 3.76 13.45
C GLY A 43 -16.42 3.30 12.03
N ILE A 44 -16.22 4.15 11.02
CA ILE A 44 -16.49 3.86 9.60
C ILE A 44 -15.26 3.23 8.92
N GLU A 45 -14.04 3.53 9.40
CA GLU A 45 -12.78 2.98 8.85
C GLU A 45 -12.56 1.50 9.25
N ASN A 46 -13.19 1.03 10.33
CA ASN A 46 -13.13 -0.37 10.76
C ASN A 46 -14.33 -1.23 10.30
N ASP A 47 -15.29 -0.67 9.57
CA ASP A 47 -16.40 -1.47 9.02
C ASP A 47 -15.96 -2.08 7.68
N GLU A 48 -15.97 -3.40 7.61
CA GLU A 48 -15.41 -4.26 6.56
C GLU A 48 -16.16 -4.17 5.20
N GLY A 49 -16.57 -2.96 4.78
CA GLY A 49 -17.41 -2.70 3.60
C GLY A 49 -16.65 -2.56 2.28
N TYR A 50 -15.31 -2.62 2.26
CA TYR A 50 -14.52 -2.52 1.03
C TYR A 50 -14.19 -3.87 0.37
N GLY A 51 -14.76 -4.98 0.86
CA GLY A 51 -14.56 -6.34 0.31
C GLY A 51 -15.50 -6.76 -0.83
N ILE A 52 -16.42 -5.92 -1.29
CA ILE A 52 -17.48 -6.33 -2.26
C ILE A 52 -17.11 -6.12 -3.75
N LEU A 53 -15.93 -5.60 -4.07
CA LEU A 53 -15.56 -5.34 -5.48
C LEU A 53 -14.58 -6.36 -6.09
N GLU A 54 -14.37 -7.53 -5.45
CA GLU A 54 -13.49 -8.57 -6.02
C GLU A 54 -14.17 -9.46 -7.08
N ASN A 55 -15.50 -9.46 -7.21
CA ASN A 55 -16.23 -10.30 -8.19
C ASN A 55 -17.08 -9.55 -9.23
N GLY A 56 -17.03 -8.22 -9.27
CA GLY A 56 -17.62 -7.44 -10.38
C GLY A 56 -19.15 -7.49 -10.50
N GLU A 57 -19.87 -7.66 -9.38
CA GLU A 57 -21.34 -7.69 -9.39
C GLU A 57 -21.90 -6.41 -8.73
N VAL A 58 -22.78 -5.71 -9.45
CA VAL A 58 -23.34 -4.42 -9.05
C VAL A 58 -24.59 -4.67 -8.18
N PRO A 59 -24.78 -4.00 -7.02
CA PRO A 59 -25.94 -4.22 -6.17
C PRO A 59 -27.27 -3.95 -6.89
N GLU A 60 -28.27 -4.80 -6.65
CA GLU A 60 -29.64 -4.75 -7.19
C GLU A 60 -30.30 -3.35 -7.06
N ALA A 61 -29.86 -2.54 -6.09
CA ALA A 61 -30.36 -1.20 -5.83
C ALA A 61 -30.00 -0.15 -6.92
N LEU A 62 -29.07 -0.45 -7.81
CA LEU A 62 -28.62 0.45 -8.90
C LEU A 62 -29.16 0.03 -10.28
N GLN A 63 -30.01 -0.99 -10.36
CA GLN A 63 -30.68 -1.35 -11.61
C GLN A 63 -31.88 -0.42 -11.86
N PRO A 64 -32.00 0.21 -13.04
CA PRO A 64 -33.20 0.95 -13.39
C PRO A 64 -34.38 -0.02 -13.53
N PRO A 65 -35.58 0.30 -13.00
CA PRO A 65 -36.74 -0.55 -13.16
C PRO A 65 -37.08 -0.67 -14.66
N GLU A 66 -37.24 -1.91 -15.14
CA GLU A 66 -37.69 -2.15 -16.51
C GLU A 66 -39.08 -1.55 -16.73
N GLY A 67 -39.20 -0.67 -17.72
CA GLY A 67 -40.50 -0.30 -18.30
C GLY A 67 -40.95 1.16 -18.20
N LEU A 68 -40.04 2.13 -18.17
CA LEU A 68 -40.44 3.54 -18.37
C LEU A 68 -39.73 4.14 -19.58
N ASP A 69 -40.50 4.25 -20.65
CA ASP A 69 -40.13 4.88 -21.91
C ASP A 69 -39.65 6.33 -21.71
N ALA A 70 -38.69 6.69 -22.54
CA ALA A 70 -38.13 8.03 -22.68
C ALA A 70 -39.15 8.99 -23.31
N ASP A 71 -40.10 9.52 -22.55
CA ASP A 71 -40.77 10.79 -22.84
C ASP A 71 -41.51 11.31 -21.61
N GLY A 72 -41.08 12.43 -21.04
CA GLY A 72 -41.73 13.03 -19.87
C GLY A 72 -40.79 13.74 -18.92
N VAL A 73 -40.00 14.69 -19.43
CA VAL A 73 -39.34 15.70 -18.59
C VAL A 73 -40.39 16.71 -18.12
N ASP A 74 -41.20 16.32 -17.14
CA ASP A 74 -42.02 17.24 -16.36
C ASP A 74 -41.29 17.62 -15.06
N GLY A 75 -41.34 18.91 -14.77
CA GLY A 75 -40.43 19.57 -13.87
C GLY A 75 -40.77 19.39 -12.40
N VAL A 76 -39.72 19.20 -11.60
CA VAL A 76 -39.64 19.77 -10.25
C VAL A 76 -38.23 20.33 -10.09
N VAL A 77 -38.08 21.58 -10.52
CA VAL A 77 -37.05 22.48 -9.98
C VAL A 77 -37.63 22.97 -8.65
N ASN A 78 -37.11 22.48 -7.53
CA ASN A 78 -37.42 23.06 -6.24
C ASN A 78 -36.13 23.20 -5.45
N GLY A 79 -35.70 24.45 -5.34
CA GLY A 79 -34.41 24.88 -4.85
C GLY A 79 -34.22 26.32 -5.31
N ASP A 80 -35.08 27.20 -4.79
CA ASP A 80 -35.08 28.64 -5.02
C ASP A 80 -33.67 29.19 -5.16
N VAL A 81 -33.33 29.58 -6.39
CA VAL A 81 -32.35 30.61 -6.65
C VAL A 81 -32.97 31.90 -6.13
N TYR A 82 -32.69 32.25 -4.87
CA TYR A 82 -32.87 33.62 -4.39
C TYR A 82 -31.86 34.51 -5.12
N GLN A 83 -32.18 34.85 -6.37
CA GLN A 83 -31.57 35.97 -7.06
C GLN A 83 -32.22 37.24 -6.51
N GLU A 84 -31.77 37.68 -5.33
CA GLU A 84 -32.01 39.04 -4.84
C GLU A 84 -31.20 40.02 -5.71
N SER A 85 -31.66 40.22 -6.94
CA SER A 85 -31.35 41.41 -7.73
C SER A 85 -32.19 42.56 -7.19
N ASN A 86 -31.72 43.25 -6.14
CA ASN A 86 -32.29 44.54 -5.77
C ASN A 86 -31.23 45.54 -5.28
N GLY A 87 -30.91 46.51 -6.16
CA GLY A 87 -30.21 47.76 -5.84
C GLY A 87 -28.81 47.90 -6.45
N PRO A 88 -28.26 49.12 -6.62
CA PRO A 88 -26.89 49.36 -7.10
C PRO A 88 -25.86 48.96 -6.03
N THR A 89 -25.82 47.68 -5.67
CA THR A 89 -25.05 47.14 -4.55
C THR A 89 -23.63 46.78 -4.93
N HIS A 90 -23.30 46.54 -6.20
CA HIS A 90 -21.92 46.22 -6.59
C HIS A 90 -20.98 47.42 -6.41
N CYS A 91 -21.43 48.62 -6.77
CA CYS A 91 -20.64 49.84 -6.60
C CYS A 91 -20.59 50.26 -5.13
N TYR A 92 -21.69 50.15 -4.38
CA TYR A 92 -21.72 50.49 -2.96
C TYR A 92 -20.98 49.45 -2.09
N ALA A 93 -20.99 48.16 -2.45
CA ALA A 93 -20.16 47.14 -1.82
C ALA A 93 -18.67 47.39 -2.10
N ALA A 94 -18.30 47.75 -3.32
CA ALA A 94 -16.92 48.14 -3.65
C ALA A 94 -16.48 49.41 -2.92
N ILE A 95 -17.34 50.45 -2.85
CA ILE A 95 -17.05 51.70 -2.13
C ILE A 95 -16.95 51.46 -0.62
N SER A 96 -17.85 50.67 -0.03
CA SER A 96 -17.80 50.32 1.40
C SER A 96 -16.65 49.37 1.76
N GLN A 97 -16.15 48.57 0.83
CA GLN A 97 -14.89 47.83 1.00
C GLN A 97 -13.69 48.80 1.02
N VAL A 98 -13.67 49.78 0.12
CA VAL A 98 -12.60 50.80 0.06
C VAL A 98 -12.57 51.66 1.34
N ASP A 99 -13.73 52.06 1.85
CA ASP A 99 -13.84 52.87 3.08
C ASP A 99 -13.41 52.05 4.33
N ARG A 100 -13.77 50.76 4.36
CA ARG A 100 -13.34 49.83 5.41
C ARG A 100 -11.83 49.64 5.41
N LEU A 101 -11.22 49.47 4.23
CA LEU A 101 -9.77 49.37 4.04
C LEU A 101 -9.03 50.65 4.48
N GLN A 102 -9.62 51.84 4.29
CA GLN A 102 -9.04 53.11 4.76
C GLN A 102 -9.09 53.27 6.29
N SER A 103 -10.05 52.63 6.95
CA SER A 103 -10.23 52.64 8.42
C SER A 103 -9.62 51.45 9.15
N GLU A 104 -9.02 50.49 8.43
CA GLU A 104 -8.54 49.24 9.02
C GLU A 104 -7.36 49.50 9.97
N PRO A 105 -7.46 49.11 11.25
CA PRO A 105 -6.34 49.18 12.18
C PRO A 105 -5.16 48.32 11.69
N GLU A 106 -3.92 48.82 11.82
CA GLU A 106 -2.69 48.10 11.43
C GLU A 106 -2.58 46.69 12.06
N SER A 107 -3.20 46.45 13.20
CA SER A 107 -3.27 45.11 13.82
C SER A 107 -4.07 44.10 13.00
N ILE A 108 -5.18 44.52 12.39
CA ILE A 108 -6.02 43.66 11.53
C ILE A 108 -5.32 43.41 10.19
N ARG A 109 -4.59 44.41 9.67
CA ARG A 109 -3.76 44.24 8.46
C ARG A 109 -2.68 43.18 8.68
N LYS A 110 -1.91 43.30 9.76
CA LYS A 110 -0.89 42.30 10.14
C LYS A 110 -1.50 40.91 10.33
N TRP A 111 -2.63 40.81 11.02
CA TRP A 111 -3.30 39.53 11.22
C TRP A 111 -3.73 38.88 9.90
N ARG A 112 -4.27 39.63 8.94
CA ARG A 112 -4.61 39.09 7.61
C ARG A 112 -3.38 38.65 6.83
N GLU A 113 -2.30 39.42 6.88
CA GLU A 113 -1.02 39.07 6.26
C GLU A 113 -0.47 37.77 6.86
N GLU A 114 -0.44 37.64 8.19
CA GLU A 114 0.01 36.44 8.90
C GLU A 114 -0.88 35.21 8.61
N GLN A 115 -2.21 35.37 8.57
CA GLN A 115 -3.12 34.27 8.20
C GLN A 115 -2.95 33.83 6.75
N LYS A 116 -2.78 34.79 5.84
CA LYS A 116 -2.52 34.50 4.43
C LYS A 116 -1.20 33.75 4.26
N GLU A 117 -0.14 34.19 4.93
CA GLU A 117 1.16 33.52 4.92
C GLU A 117 1.07 32.10 5.49
N ARG A 118 0.37 31.92 6.62
CA ARG A 118 0.15 30.60 7.22
C ARG A 118 -0.60 29.65 6.28
N LEU A 119 -1.63 30.15 5.58
CA LEU A 119 -2.39 29.36 4.62
C LEU A 119 -1.53 28.99 3.41
N GLU A 120 -0.77 29.94 2.87
CA GLU A 120 0.16 29.69 1.75
C GLU A 120 1.23 28.67 2.13
N GLN A 121 1.72 28.71 3.38
CA GLN A 121 2.67 27.72 3.88
C GLN A 121 2.06 26.33 4.01
N LEU A 122 0.78 26.23 4.42
CA LEU A 122 0.07 24.95 4.47
C LEU A 122 -0.15 24.38 3.06
N ASP A 123 -0.58 25.20 2.11
CA ASP A 123 -0.75 24.81 0.70
C ASP A 123 0.58 24.41 0.06
N ALA A 124 1.67 25.10 0.40
CA ALA A 124 3.01 24.74 -0.07
C ALA A 124 3.48 23.41 0.53
N ASN A 125 3.19 23.14 1.80
CA ASN A 125 3.53 21.87 2.44
C ASN A 125 2.71 20.71 1.83
N SER A 126 1.41 20.89 1.65
CA SER A 126 0.54 19.90 1.01
C SER A 126 1.04 19.54 -0.39
N ARG A 127 1.34 20.54 -1.23
CA ARG A 127 1.89 20.31 -2.58
C ARG A 127 3.24 19.59 -2.57
N LYS A 128 4.10 19.86 -1.59
CA LYS A 128 5.38 19.15 -1.43
C LYS A 128 5.16 17.69 -1.07
N GLN A 129 4.32 17.40 -0.09
CA GLN A 129 4.02 16.02 0.31
C GLN A 129 3.39 15.23 -0.85
N GLU A 130 2.47 15.84 -1.58
CA GLU A 130 1.86 15.20 -2.75
C GLU A 130 2.90 14.91 -3.84
N ALA A 131 3.81 15.84 -4.11
CA ALA A 131 4.90 15.64 -5.07
C ALA A 131 5.86 14.52 -4.61
N GLU A 132 6.26 14.52 -3.35
CA GLU A 132 7.12 13.49 -2.75
C GLU A 132 6.47 12.09 -2.81
N TRP A 133 5.18 11.99 -2.50
CA TRP A 133 4.44 10.72 -2.59
C TRP A 133 4.29 10.23 -4.03
N LYS A 134 4.04 11.14 -4.98
CA LYS A 134 4.02 10.80 -6.41
C LYS A 134 5.39 10.33 -6.89
N GLU A 135 6.46 11.03 -6.55
CA GLU A 135 7.82 10.63 -6.91
C GLU A 135 8.17 9.27 -6.31
N LYS A 136 7.82 9.04 -5.04
CA LYS A 136 8.04 7.74 -4.39
C LYS A 136 7.28 6.61 -5.07
N ALA A 137 6.01 6.83 -5.43
CA ALA A 137 5.19 5.84 -6.13
C ALA A 137 5.74 5.51 -7.53
N ILE A 138 6.18 6.54 -8.28
CA ILE A 138 6.83 6.37 -9.58
C ILE A 138 8.11 5.55 -9.44
N LYS A 139 8.97 5.93 -8.48
CA LYS A 139 10.23 5.23 -8.23
C LYS A 139 10.02 3.76 -7.85
N GLU A 140 9.05 3.47 -6.99
CA GLU A 140 8.74 2.08 -6.61
C GLU A 140 8.25 1.26 -7.80
N LEU A 141 7.46 1.85 -8.69
CA LEU A 141 7.00 1.22 -9.91
C LEU A 141 8.17 0.93 -10.88
N GLU A 142 9.06 1.91 -11.07
CA GLU A 142 10.28 1.75 -11.88
C GLU A 142 11.19 0.64 -11.31
N GLU A 143 11.39 0.62 -9.99
CA GLU A 143 12.17 -0.42 -9.29
C GLU A 143 11.51 -1.80 -9.43
N TRP A 144 10.18 -1.87 -9.47
CA TRP A 144 9.48 -3.13 -9.72
C TRP A 144 9.73 -3.65 -11.13
N TYR A 145 9.59 -2.79 -12.15
CA TYR A 145 9.88 -3.16 -13.54
C TYR A 145 11.34 -3.59 -13.73
N ALA A 146 12.29 -2.84 -13.17
CA ALA A 146 13.71 -3.20 -13.22
C ALA A 146 13.98 -4.57 -12.62
N ARG A 147 13.38 -4.89 -11.46
CA ARG A 147 13.50 -6.22 -10.83
C ARG A 147 12.86 -7.33 -11.66
N GLN A 148 11.72 -7.07 -12.31
CA GLN A 148 11.08 -8.05 -13.20
C GLN A 148 11.96 -8.34 -14.40
N ASP A 149 12.49 -7.30 -15.05
CA ASP A 149 13.36 -7.44 -16.22
C ASP A 149 14.67 -8.16 -15.86
N GLU A 150 15.30 -7.81 -14.73
CA GLU A 150 16.49 -8.52 -14.23
C GLU A 150 16.19 -10.01 -14.01
N LYS A 151 15.08 -10.33 -13.34
CA LYS A 151 14.67 -11.72 -13.09
C LYS A 151 14.47 -12.47 -14.40
N LEU A 152 13.79 -11.85 -15.35
CA LEU A 152 13.50 -12.43 -16.66
C LEU A 152 14.78 -12.65 -17.46
N GLU A 153 15.70 -11.68 -17.50
CA GLU A 153 16.99 -11.83 -18.17
C GLU A 153 17.88 -12.88 -17.50
N LYS A 154 17.86 -12.95 -16.17
CA LYS A 154 18.55 -14.01 -15.43
C LYS A 154 18.00 -15.40 -15.77
N THR A 155 16.68 -15.55 -15.85
CA THR A 155 16.05 -16.81 -16.28
C THR A 155 16.42 -17.16 -17.72
N LYS A 156 16.35 -16.20 -18.65
CA LYS A 156 16.79 -16.42 -20.04
C LYS A 156 18.25 -16.83 -20.12
N ALA A 157 19.13 -16.15 -19.40
CA ALA A 157 20.57 -16.46 -19.36
C ALA A 157 20.82 -17.85 -18.78
N SER A 158 20.13 -18.21 -17.69
CA SER A 158 20.21 -19.56 -17.10
C SER A 158 19.75 -20.63 -18.09
N ASN A 159 18.67 -20.40 -18.82
CA ASN A 159 18.16 -21.35 -19.82
C ASN A 159 19.12 -21.48 -21.00
N ARG A 160 19.69 -20.37 -21.50
CA ARG A 160 20.72 -20.40 -22.55
C ARG A 160 21.95 -21.17 -22.09
N ALA A 161 22.46 -20.89 -20.90
CA ALA A 161 23.62 -21.60 -20.35
C ALA A 161 23.35 -23.09 -20.13
N ALA A 162 22.14 -23.45 -19.68
CA ALA A 162 21.74 -24.86 -19.54
C ALA A 162 21.65 -25.57 -20.89
N GLU A 163 21.12 -24.90 -21.91
CA GLU A 163 21.05 -25.44 -23.28
C GLU A 163 22.45 -25.59 -23.88
N GLU A 164 23.32 -24.58 -23.74
CA GLU A 164 24.71 -24.66 -24.19
C GLU A 164 25.46 -25.79 -23.49
N ALA A 165 25.28 -25.97 -22.18
CA ALA A 165 25.86 -27.08 -21.43
C ALA A 165 25.32 -28.44 -21.91
N PHE A 166 24.01 -28.54 -22.16
CA PHE A 166 23.37 -29.75 -22.67
C PHE A 166 23.86 -30.12 -24.07
N VAL A 167 23.99 -29.14 -24.97
CA VAL A 167 24.54 -29.33 -26.32
C VAL A 167 26.01 -29.73 -26.26
N ASN A 168 26.82 -29.07 -25.43
CA ASN A 168 28.24 -29.42 -25.27
C ASN A 168 28.41 -30.85 -24.73
N GLU A 169 27.62 -31.25 -23.72
CA GLU A 169 27.62 -32.63 -23.21
C GLU A 169 27.21 -33.64 -24.30
N ALA A 170 26.31 -33.24 -25.21
CA ALA A 170 25.92 -34.07 -26.35
C ALA A 170 26.98 -34.12 -27.47
N GLU A 171 27.78 -33.08 -27.67
CA GLU A 171 28.85 -33.01 -28.69
C GLU A 171 30.17 -33.65 -28.22
N GLU A 172 30.45 -33.67 -26.90
CA GLU A 172 31.61 -34.35 -26.29
C GLU A 172 31.49 -35.89 -26.31
N VAL A 173 31.30 -36.47 -27.51
CA VAL A 173 31.24 -37.91 -27.70
C VAL A 173 32.63 -38.46 -27.96
N PHE A 174 33.28 -38.93 -26.89
CA PHE A 174 34.51 -39.70 -26.99
C PHE A 174 34.21 -41.19 -27.22
N PRO A 175 34.95 -41.87 -28.12
CA PRO A 175 34.80 -43.32 -28.29
C PRO A 175 35.17 -44.03 -26.97
N GLY A 176 34.27 -44.87 -26.45
CA GLY A 176 34.41 -45.55 -25.15
C GLY A 176 33.43 -45.10 -24.07
N THR A 177 32.77 -43.95 -24.21
CA THR A 177 31.79 -43.42 -23.22
C THR A 177 30.33 -43.78 -23.54
N GLU A 178 30.08 -44.64 -24.53
CA GLU A 178 28.72 -44.92 -25.01
C GLU A 178 27.81 -45.51 -23.93
N TRP A 179 28.31 -46.45 -23.13
CA TRP A 179 27.54 -47.06 -22.03
C TRP A 179 27.35 -46.14 -20.83
N GLU A 180 28.26 -45.19 -20.62
CA GLU A 180 28.11 -44.17 -19.59
C GLU A 180 26.95 -43.22 -19.92
N ARG A 181 26.83 -42.79 -21.18
CA ARG A 181 25.69 -42.00 -21.67
C ARG A 181 24.37 -42.75 -21.60
N VAL A 182 24.34 -44.01 -22.04
CA VAL A 182 23.14 -44.85 -21.91
C VAL A 182 22.72 -44.99 -20.44
N ALA A 183 23.68 -45.14 -19.53
CA ALA A 183 23.40 -45.23 -18.11
C ALA A 183 22.91 -43.89 -17.51
N GLN A 184 23.42 -42.73 -17.93
CA GLN A 184 22.91 -41.43 -17.48
C GLN A 184 21.44 -41.20 -17.86
N LEU A 185 21.03 -41.70 -19.03
CA LEU A 185 19.63 -41.62 -19.51
C LEU A 185 18.72 -42.65 -18.83
N CYS A 186 19.28 -43.67 -18.18
CA CYS A 186 18.51 -44.70 -17.49
C CYS A 186 18.23 -44.32 -16.03
N ASP A 187 16.96 -44.29 -15.66
CA ASP A 187 16.56 -44.10 -14.26
C ASP A 187 16.75 -45.39 -13.43
N PHE A 188 17.83 -45.40 -12.65
CA PHE A 188 18.17 -46.48 -11.72
C PHE A 188 17.49 -46.36 -10.36
N ASN A 189 16.67 -45.33 -10.12
CA ASN A 189 15.94 -45.23 -8.87
C ASN A 189 14.93 -46.40 -8.77
N PRO A 190 15.07 -47.29 -7.77
CA PRO A 190 14.16 -48.42 -7.62
C PRO A 190 12.72 -47.97 -7.31
N LYS A 191 12.53 -46.73 -6.83
CA LYS A 191 11.21 -46.17 -6.46
C LYS A 191 10.48 -45.47 -7.60
N SER A 192 11.16 -45.11 -8.68
CA SER A 192 10.55 -44.39 -9.79
C SER A 192 9.83 -45.31 -10.78
N SER A 193 10.17 -46.61 -10.79
CA SER A 193 9.56 -47.60 -11.68
C SER A 193 8.20 -48.05 -11.17
N LYS A 194 7.13 -47.43 -11.69
CA LYS A 194 5.73 -47.88 -11.51
C LYS A 194 5.35 -49.07 -12.41
N GLN A 195 6.30 -49.65 -13.13
CA GLN A 195 6.02 -50.67 -14.13
C GLN A 195 5.98 -52.08 -13.52
N ALA A 196 5.01 -52.90 -13.94
CA ALA A 196 4.82 -54.26 -13.44
C ALA A 196 5.86 -55.27 -13.95
N LYS A 197 6.69 -54.88 -14.93
CA LYS A 197 7.74 -55.74 -15.50
C LYS A 197 9.01 -55.64 -14.67
N ASP A 198 9.58 -56.78 -14.30
CA ASP A 198 10.87 -56.82 -13.63
C ASP A 198 12.00 -56.46 -14.61
N VAL A 199 12.56 -55.27 -14.43
CA VAL A 199 13.70 -54.75 -15.21
C VAL A 199 15.03 -54.87 -14.44
N SER A 200 15.07 -55.59 -13.32
CA SER A 200 16.26 -55.69 -12.46
C SER A 200 17.46 -56.28 -13.19
N ARG A 201 17.24 -57.30 -14.05
CA ARG A 201 18.32 -57.88 -14.87
C ARG A 201 18.89 -56.88 -15.88
N MET A 202 18.03 -56.13 -16.56
CA MET A 202 18.46 -55.10 -17.51
C MET A 202 19.26 -54.01 -16.80
N ARG A 203 18.77 -53.53 -15.65
CA ARG A 203 19.46 -52.54 -14.82
C ARG A 203 20.84 -53.03 -14.38
N SER A 204 20.94 -54.28 -13.94
CA SER A 204 22.21 -54.90 -13.55
C SER A 204 23.22 -54.95 -14.70
N VAL A 205 22.78 -55.32 -15.91
CA VAL A 205 23.64 -55.34 -17.10
C VAL A 205 24.12 -53.93 -17.46
N LEU A 206 23.24 -52.93 -17.47
CA LEU A 206 23.60 -51.54 -17.77
C LEU A 206 24.58 -50.94 -16.74
N ILE A 207 24.41 -51.25 -15.45
CA ILE A 207 25.35 -50.82 -14.41
C ILE A 207 26.71 -51.48 -14.61
N SER A 208 26.75 -52.77 -14.93
CA SER A 208 28.00 -53.48 -15.20
C SER A 208 28.75 -52.88 -16.39
N LEU A 209 28.04 -52.53 -17.47
CA LEU A 209 28.63 -51.92 -18.66
C LEU A 209 29.14 -50.49 -18.41
N LYS A 210 28.55 -49.77 -17.45
CA LYS A 210 29.08 -48.49 -16.97
C LYS A 210 30.39 -48.65 -16.17
N GLN A 211 30.47 -49.66 -15.31
CA GLN A 211 31.63 -49.88 -14.43
C GLN A 211 32.81 -50.55 -15.15
N ALA A 212 32.52 -51.44 -16.10
CA ALA A 212 33.49 -52.17 -16.88
C ALA A 212 33.12 -52.05 -18.37
N PRO A 213 33.64 -51.02 -19.06
CA PRO A 213 33.43 -50.86 -20.50
C PRO A 213 33.95 -52.08 -21.25
N LEU A 214 33.25 -52.47 -22.32
CA LEU A 214 33.71 -53.55 -23.19
C LEU A 214 35.03 -53.12 -23.83
N VAL A 215 36.11 -53.85 -23.53
CA VAL A 215 37.41 -53.68 -24.19
C VAL A 215 37.20 -54.01 -25.67
N ARG A 216 37.41 -53.02 -26.55
CA ARG A 216 37.44 -53.22 -28.01
C ARG A 216 38.84 -53.54 -28.46
#